data_AF-A0A7G9YFL7-F1
#
_entry.id   AF-A0A7G9YFL7-F1
#
_cell.length_a   1.000
_cell.length_b   1.000
_cell.length_c   1.000
_cell.angle_alpha   90.00
_cell.angle_beta   90.00
_cell.angle_gamma   90.00
#
_symmetry.space_group_name_H-M   'P 1'
#
loop_
_entity.id
_entity.type
_entity.pdbx_description
1 polymer ?
#
loop_
_entity_poly.entity_id
_entity_poly.type
_entity_poly.pdbx_seq_one_letter_code
_entity_poly.pdbx_strand_id
1 'polypeptide(L)' 'MSSGYNGRVVCTEVLVNCGRVYVVRRRADYGDLIAKDVVLARLMRSKPARSLAHRPR' A
#
# COMPACT_ATOMS: atom_id res chain seq x y z
N MET A 1 7.46 15.78 -6.41
CA MET A 1 8.10 14.56 -5.87
C MET A 1 7.12 13.81 -4.95
N SER A 2 5.97 13.37 -5.46
CA SER A 2 5.04 12.58 -4.65
C SER A 2 5.64 11.21 -4.34
N SER A 3 5.42 10.67 -3.13
CA SER A 3 5.96 9.37 -2.71
C SER A 3 4.93 8.55 -1.93
N GLY A 4 5.19 7.24 -1.83
CA GLY A 4 4.44 6.30 -0.99
C GLY A 4 4.82 6.36 0.50
N TYR A 5 5.48 7.43 0.95
CA TYR A 5 5.99 7.55 2.32
C TYR A 5 4.86 7.38 3.34
N ASN A 6 5.17 6.73 4.47
CA ASN A 6 4.20 6.33 5.50
C ASN A 6 3.07 5.41 4.98
N GLY A 7 3.30 4.65 3.90
CA GLY A 7 2.27 3.79 3.30
C GLY A 7 1.09 4.57 2.74
N ARG A 8 1.30 5.86 2.40
CA ARG A 8 0.25 6.70 1.82
C ARG A 8 0.19 6.47 0.33
N VAL A 9 -1.01 6.23 -0.18
CA VAL A 9 -1.22 6.14 -1.62
C VAL A 9 -0.95 7.48 -2.30
N VAL A 10 -0.34 7.41 -3.48
CA VAL A 10 -0.01 8.59 -4.26
C VAL A 10 -1.28 9.22 -4.85
N CYS A 11 -1.37 10.55 -4.83
CA CYS A 11 -2.57 11.32 -5.19
C CYS A 11 -2.94 11.27 -6.69
N THR A 12 -4.19 11.63 -6.98
CA THR A 12 -4.67 11.93 -8.33
C THR A 12 -4.07 13.23 -8.82
N GLU A 13 -3.72 13.31 -10.10
CA GLU A 13 -3.41 14.56 -10.79
C GLU A 13 -4.47 14.84 -11.85
N VAL A 14 -4.88 16.11 -11.92
CA VAL A 14 -5.90 16.60 -12.84
C VAL A 14 -5.35 17.73 -13.70
N LEU A 15 -5.77 17.74 -14.97
CA LEU A 15 -5.53 18.83 -15.91
C LEU A 15 -6.83 19.58 -16.13
N VAL A 16 -6.81 20.90 -15.91
CA VAL A 16 -7.94 21.78 -16.25
C VAL A 16 -7.59 22.51 -17.54
N ASN A 17 -8.44 22.37 -18.56
CA ASN A 17 -8.24 23.01 -19.85
C ASN A 17 -9.59 23.42 -20.47
N CYS A 18 -9.72 24.68 -20.89
CA CYS A 18 -10.94 25.26 -21.49
C CYS A 18 -12.23 24.93 -20.72
N GLY A 19 -12.21 25.07 -19.39
CA GLY A 19 -13.36 24.78 -18.53
C GLY A 19 -13.68 23.29 -18.34
N ARG A 20 -12.86 22.39 -18.89
CA ARG A 20 -12.97 20.93 -18.72
C ARG A 20 -11.90 20.43 -17.76
N VAL A 21 -12.22 19.34 -17.06
CA VAL A 21 -11.32 18.68 -16.11
C VAL A 21 -11.02 17.26 -16.60
N TYR A 22 -9.75 16.90 -16.66
CA TYR A 22 -9.27 15.60 -17.08
C TYR A 22 -8.42 14.99 -15.97
N VAL A 23 -8.63 13.71 -15.67
CA VAL A 23 -7.72 12.98 -14.79
C VAL A 23 -6.53 12.50 -15.63
N VAL A 24 -5.35 13.04 -15.36
CA VAL A 24 -4.11 12.68 -16.09
C VAL A 24 -3.28 11.64 -15.33
N ARG A 25 -3.47 11.53 -14.02
CA ARG A 25 -2.93 10.44 -13.21
C ARG A 25 -3.96 10.03 -12.16
N ARG A 26 -4.33 8.76 -12.13
CA ARG A 26 -5.23 8.23 -11.09
C ARG A 26 -4.47 8.09 -9.78
N ARG A 27 -5.19 8.28 -8.67
CA ARG A 27 -4.71 7.92 -7.33
C ARG A 27 -4.36 6.43 -7.31
N ALA A 28 -3.23 6.09 -6.69
CA ALA A 28 -2.82 4.72 -6.46
C ALA A 28 -3.73 4.02 -5.44
N ASP A 29 -3.86 2.70 -5.53
CA ASP A 29 -4.49 1.88 -4.51
C ASP A 29 -3.47 1.29 -3.53
N TYR A 30 -3.95 0.56 -2.51
CA TYR A 30 -3.05 -0.09 -1.55
C TYR A 30 -2.30 -1.28 -2.14
N GLY A 31 -2.85 -1.91 -3.19
CA GLY A 31 -2.16 -2.97 -3.93
C GLY A 31 -0.94 -2.42 -4.65
N ASP A 32 -1.06 -1.25 -5.26
CA ASP A 32 0.03 -0.55 -5.96
C ASP A 32 1.23 -0.27 -5.05
N LEU A 33 1.00 -0.04 -3.76
CA LEU A 33 2.07 0.21 -2.78
C LEU A 33 2.99 -1.01 -2.60
N ILE A 34 2.44 -2.21 -2.69
CA ILE A 34 3.16 -3.47 -2.48
C ILE A 34 3.36 -4.26 -3.78
N ALA A 35 2.83 -3.76 -4.90
CA ALA A 35 2.83 -4.46 -6.19
C ALA A 35 4.25 -4.74 -6.72
N LYS A 36 5.25 -4.02 -6.22
CA LYS A 36 6.67 -4.20 -6.58
C LYS A 36 7.47 -4.94 -5.51
N ASP A 37 6.86 -5.26 -4.37
CA ASP A 37 7.52 -5.98 -3.29
C ASP A 37 7.49 -7.49 -3.56
N VAL A 38 8.61 -8.15 -3.36
CA VAL A 38 8.73 -9.62 -3.45
C VAL A 38 8.78 -10.20 -2.05
N VAL A 39 7.77 -10.97 -1.69
CA VAL A 39 7.74 -11.67 -0.40
C VAL A 39 8.50 -12.99 -0.53
N LEU A 40 9.54 -13.16 0.28
CA LEU A 40 10.35 -14.38 0.31
C LEU A 40 9.52 -15.59 0.77
N ALA A 41 9.70 -16.73 0.11
CA ALA A 41 8.95 -17.97 0.40
C ALA A 41 9.02 -18.41 1.88
N ARG A 42 10.14 -18.14 2.57
CA ARG A 42 10.26 -18.44 4.01
C ARG A 42 9.29 -17.66 4.90
N LEU A 43 8.84 -16.48 4.45
CA LEU A 43 7.90 -15.60 5.15
C LEU A 43 6.44 -15.96 4.85
N MET A 44 6.19 -16.73 3.79
CA MET A 44 4.85 -17.22 3.43
C MET A 44 4.41 -18.43 4.25
N ARG A 45 5.29 -18.98 5.09
CA ARG A 45 4.95 -20.08 5.98
C ARG A 45 4.15 -19.53 7.16
N SER A 46 2.91 -20.01 7.34
CA SER A 46 2.19 -19.75 8.58
C SER A 46 2.99 -20.32 9.75
N LYS A 47 3.43 -19.48 10.69
CA LYS A 47 3.81 -20.00 12.01
C LYS A 47 2.57 -20.65 12.62
N PRO A 48 2.66 -21.84 13.24
CA PRO A 48 1.60 -22.28 14.13
C PRO A 48 1.39 -21.17 15.16
N ALA A 49 0.12 -20.79 15.38
CA ALA A 49 -0.22 -19.78 16.37
C ALA A 49 0.49 -20.14 17.68
N ARG A 50 1.39 -19.27 18.15
CA ARG A 50 1.94 -19.44 19.50
C ARG A 50 0.74 -19.35 20.43
N SER A 51 0.36 -20.49 21.02
CA SER A 51 -0.55 -20.51 22.16
C SER A 51 -0.06 -19.44 23.14
N LEU A 52 -0.90 -18.44 23.37
CA LEU A 52 -0.74 -17.45 24.42
C LEU A 52 -0.89 -18.20 25.74
N ALA A 53 0.14 -18.95 26.14
CA ALA A 53 0.25 -19.46 27.49
C ALA A 53 0.33 -18.23 28.41
N HIS A 54 -0.76 -18.03 29.14
CA HIS A 54 -0.96 -17.03 30.17
C HIS A 54 0.29 -16.93 31.05
N ARG A 55 1.05 -15.83 30.92
CA ARG A 55 2.07 -15.48 31.91
C ARG A 55 1.34 -14.92 33.13
N PRO A 56 1.41 -15.56 34.31
CA PRO A 56 0.95 -14.92 35.53
C PRO A 56 1.88 -13.73 35.82
N ARG A 57 1.29 -12.69 36.41
CA ARG A 57 1.97 -11.43 36.78
C ARG A 57 3.03 -11.66 37.85
#